data_AF-A0A5N6J473-F1
#
_entry.id   AF-A0A5N6J473-F1
#
_cell.length_a   1.000
_cell.length_b   1.000
_cell.length_c   1.000
_cell.angle_alpha   90.00
_cell.angle_beta   90.00
_cell.angle_gamma   90.00
#
_symmetry.space_group_name_H-M   'P 1'
#
loop_
_entity.id
_entity.type
_entity.pdbx_description
1 polymer ?
#
loop_
_entity_poly.entity_id
_entity_poly.type
_entity_poly.pdbx_seq_one_letter_code
_entity_poly.pdbx_strand_id
1 'polypeptide(L)'
;MGLPAWERRLRRRLWWAIYAEDKWRSLLMGRPPYIRNDEWDVTELDDKDFYIDEAQIVLLPPPSSPLAQEVLQAQQFQCFARLSRIADEVQHDLYALRSAQRLSSNFSESLKTARPLLQRLREWYVHLPAPLRLHDRLFASIDGTGPQLTCLHFAYTLLEVFIFRALLRPIVRSATPPPLFEVTEASTNFTTALNDYIFHIMEPDEIEPTPAIDLSNENGAGGAVLKAAENCAAKMLRLVMRMAYSDLAGYWFSWSRTGFATVSSFMLLLLVQAPSKDHAIRARRLVHMWRQALRRQSEGSSLMNLALVRLDGIYWTGLCRNYYLSKHVKEALDETVYQ
;
A
#
# COMPACT_ATOMS: atom_id res chain seq x y z
N MET A 1 21.49 -23.05 -34.53
CA MET A 1 20.41 -22.14 -34.95
C MET A 1 19.95 -21.36 -33.73
N GLY A 2 19.74 -20.04 -33.86
CA GLY A 2 19.23 -19.21 -32.75
C GLY A 2 17.74 -19.43 -32.49
N LEU A 3 17.28 -19.06 -31.29
CA LEU A 3 15.86 -19.09 -30.94
C LEU A 3 15.03 -18.21 -31.89
N PRO A 4 13.85 -18.65 -32.35
CA PRO A 4 12.94 -17.84 -33.15
C PRO A 4 12.59 -16.51 -32.48
N ALA A 5 12.37 -15.46 -33.28
CA ALA A 5 12.12 -14.11 -32.76
C ALA A 5 10.86 -14.03 -31.88
N TRP A 6 9.76 -14.67 -32.30
CA TRP A 6 8.51 -14.72 -31.52
C TRP A 6 8.72 -15.35 -30.13
N GLU A 7 9.57 -16.39 -30.06
CA GLU A 7 9.85 -17.10 -28.82
C GLU A 7 10.68 -16.22 -27.87
N ARG A 8 11.65 -15.48 -28.40
CA ARG A 8 12.43 -14.50 -27.64
C ARG A 8 11.52 -13.42 -27.04
N ARG A 9 10.58 -12.86 -27.82
CA ARG A 9 9.61 -11.86 -27.34
C ARG A 9 8.72 -12.44 -26.23
N LEU A 10 8.20 -13.64 -26.41
CA LEU A 10 7.36 -14.32 -25.41
C LEU A 10 8.12 -14.53 -24.10
N ARG A 11 9.36 -15.02 -24.15
CA ARG A 11 10.21 -15.23 -22.97
C ARG A 11 10.45 -13.93 -22.20
N ARG A 12 10.68 -12.80 -22.91
CA ARG A 12 10.83 -11.48 -22.25
C ARG A 12 9.55 -11.04 -21.55
N ARG A 13 8.37 -11.18 -22.19
CA ARG A 13 7.08 -10.86 -21.56
C ARG A 13 6.82 -11.72 -20.32
N LEU A 14 7.09 -13.03 -20.41
CA LEU A 14 6.96 -13.97 -19.29
C LEU A 14 7.92 -13.65 -18.15
N TRP A 15 9.17 -13.30 -18.46
CA TRP A 15 10.15 -12.89 -17.45
C TRP A 15 9.64 -11.70 -16.65
N TRP A 16 9.19 -10.64 -17.32
CA TRP A 16 8.67 -9.46 -16.64
C TRP A 16 7.37 -9.72 -15.87
N ALA A 17 6.55 -10.68 -16.30
CA ALA A 17 5.38 -11.12 -15.54
C ALA A 17 5.78 -11.82 -14.23
N ILE A 18 6.76 -12.72 -14.29
CA ILE A 18 7.30 -13.43 -13.12
C ILE A 18 8.00 -12.46 -12.17
N TYR A 19 8.84 -11.57 -12.71
CA TYR A 19 9.51 -10.52 -11.95
C TYR A 19 8.50 -9.67 -11.20
N ALA A 20 7.49 -9.13 -11.89
CA ALA A 20 6.47 -8.32 -11.25
C ALA A 20 5.75 -9.09 -10.13
N GLU A 21 5.32 -10.32 -10.38
CA GLU A 21 4.65 -11.12 -9.34
C GLU A 21 5.52 -11.35 -8.10
N ASP A 22 6.80 -11.65 -8.27
CA ASP A 22 7.71 -11.78 -7.14
C ASP A 22 7.79 -10.49 -6.32
N LYS A 23 8.05 -9.34 -6.97
CA LYS A 23 8.24 -8.06 -6.27
C LYS A 23 6.99 -7.61 -5.53
N TRP A 24 5.83 -7.64 -6.19
CA TRP A 24 4.58 -7.21 -5.54
C TRP A 24 4.16 -8.12 -4.40
N ARG A 25 4.27 -9.45 -4.57
CA ARG A 25 3.92 -10.39 -3.50
C ARG A 25 4.87 -10.26 -2.32
N SER A 26 6.16 -10.11 -2.58
CA SER A 26 7.17 -10.00 -1.54
C SER A 26 6.98 -8.71 -0.73
N LEU A 27 6.68 -7.59 -1.39
CA LEU A 27 6.34 -6.33 -0.73
C LEU A 27 5.05 -6.44 0.09
N LEU A 28 4.00 -7.06 -0.47
CA LEU A 28 2.69 -7.21 0.18
C LEU A 28 2.69 -8.17 1.38
N MET A 29 3.51 -9.22 1.31
CA MET A 29 3.63 -10.23 2.37
C MET A 29 4.72 -9.89 3.39
N GLY A 30 5.53 -8.86 3.14
CA GLY A 30 6.62 -8.48 4.04
C GLY A 30 7.75 -9.51 4.10
N ARG A 31 8.02 -10.21 2.99
CA ARG A 31 9.09 -11.23 2.88
C ARG A 31 10.15 -10.79 1.87
N PRO A 32 11.41 -11.24 1.97
CA PRO A 32 12.42 -10.96 0.94
C PRO A 32 11.99 -11.41 -0.46
N PRO A 33 12.35 -10.68 -1.53
CA PRO A 33 12.06 -11.10 -2.91
C PRO A 33 12.93 -12.30 -3.29
N TYR A 34 12.41 -13.19 -4.14
CA TYR A 34 13.17 -14.35 -4.63
C TYR A 34 14.13 -13.99 -5.75
N ILE A 35 13.72 -13.09 -6.64
CA ILE A 35 14.56 -12.63 -7.75
C ILE A 35 15.38 -11.46 -7.24
N ARG A 36 16.68 -11.66 -7.10
CA ARG A 36 17.60 -10.61 -6.67
C ARG A 36 18.08 -9.80 -7.87
N ASN A 37 18.39 -8.52 -7.68
CA ASN A 37 18.77 -7.63 -8.78
C ASN A 37 20.13 -7.93 -9.41
N ASP A 38 20.96 -8.71 -8.74
CA ASP A 38 22.29 -9.14 -9.18
C ASP A 38 22.28 -10.47 -9.97
N GLU A 39 21.11 -11.11 -10.12
CA GLU A 39 20.99 -12.49 -10.64
C GLU A 39 20.24 -12.59 -11.98
N TRP A 40 20.11 -11.49 -12.73
CA TRP A 40 19.45 -11.48 -14.06
C TRP A 40 19.92 -10.33 -14.95
N ASP A 41 19.78 -10.49 -16.28
CA ASP A 41 20.31 -9.57 -17.31
C ASP A 41 19.29 -9.17 -18.40
N VAL A 42 17.99 -9.36 -18.14
CA VAL A 42 16.92 -9.08 -19.11
C VAL A 42 16.69 -7.58 -19.29
N THR A 43 16.59 -7.12 -20.54
CA THR A 43 16.35 -5.71 -20.87
C THR A 43 14.87 -5.31 -20.73
N GLU A 44 14.62 -4.01 -20.52
CA GLU A 44 13.28 -3.40 -20.45
C GLU A 44 12.43 -3.72 -21.68
N LEU A 45 11.14 -3.97 -21.47
CA LEU A 45 10.19 -4.22 -22.56
C LEU A 45 10.05 -3.00 -23.47
N ASP A 46 10.00 -3.25 -24.77
CA ASP A 46 9.69 -2.26 -25.80
C ASP A 46 8.48 -2.69 -26.66
N ASP A 47 8.08 -1.85 -27.60
CA ASP A 47 6.93 -2.13 -28.47
C ASP A 47 7.16 -3.35 -29.37
N LYS A 48 8.42 -3.66 -29.70
CA LYS A 48 8.76 -4.83 -30.53
C LYS A 48 8.45 -6.11 -29.78
N ASP A 49 8.53 -6.12 -28.45
CA ASP A 49 8.19 -7.27 -27.64
C ASP A 49 6.71 -7.66 -27.70
N PHE A 50 5.82 -6.84 -28.27
CA PHE A 50 4.37 -7.13 -28.36
C PHE A 50 3.87 -7.36 -29.79
N TYR A 51 4.77 -7.39 -30.77
CA TYR A 51 4.41 -7.72 -32.14
C TYR A 51 3.94 -9.19 -32.25
N ILE A 52 2.71 -9.37 -32.72
CA ILE A 52 2.10 -10.66 -33.07
C ILE A 52 2.29 -10.85 -34.58
N ASP A 53 2.93 -11.95 -34.98
CA ASP A 53 3.17 -12.22 -36.41
C ASP A 53 1.83 -12.52 -37.11
N GLU A 54 1.56 -11.83 -38.23
CA GLU A 54 0.26 -11.85 -38.94
C GLU A 54 -0.25 -13.26 -39.33
N ALA A 55 0.67 -14.22 -39.48
CA ALA A 55 0.34 -15.62 -39.77
C ALA A 55 -0.49 -16.31 -38.66
N GLN A 56 -0.52 -15.77 -37.44
CA GLN A 56 -1.33 -16.29 -36.33
C GLN A 56 -2.71 -15.62 -36.21
N ILE A 57 -2.96 -14.53 -36.94
CA ILE A 57 -4.21 -13.76 -36.89
C ILE A 57 -5.37 -14.48 -37.60
N VAL A 58 -5.07 -15.43 -38.49
CA VAL A 58 -6.06 -16.17 -39.32
C VAL A 58 -7.05 -17.02 -38.48
N LEU A 59 -6.80 -17.23 -37.19
CA LEU A 59 -7.68 -17.97 -36.26
C LEU A 59 -8.64 -17.08 -35.45
N LEU A 60 -8.65 -15.75 -35.66
CA LEU A 60 -9.43 -14.80 -34.85
C LEU A 60 -10.50 -14.05 -35.67
N PRO A 61 -11.65 -13.69 -35.07
CA PRO A 61 -12.78 -13.04 -35.74
C PRO A 61 -12.41 -11.65 -36.33
N PRO A 62 -13.23 -11.11 -37.28
CA PRO A 62 -12.87 -9.92 -38.04
C PRO A 62 -12.73 -8.65 -37.18
N PRO A 63 -11.84 -7.71 -37.56
CA PRO A 63 -11.45 -6.59 -36.70
C PRO A 63 -12.44 -5.43 -36.76
N SER A 64 -13.26 -5.28 -35.72
CA SER A 64 -13.81 -3.98 -35.32
C SER A 64 -12.91 -3.37 -34.23
N SER A 65 -11.95 -2.53 -34.64
CA SER A 65 -10.89 -1.89 -33.82
C SER A 65 -10.22 -2.69 -32.66
N PRO A 66 -9.88 -4.00 -32.78
CA PRO A 66 -9.25 -4.76 -31.69
C PRO A 66 -7.78 -4.36 -31.49
N LEU A 67 -7.12 -3.93 -32.56
CA LEU A 67 -5.70 -3.58 -32.57
C LEU A 67 -5.36 -2.44 -31.59
N ALA A 68 -6.24 -1.43 -31.47
CA ALA A 68 -6.04 -0.32 -30.54
C ALA A 68 -6.10 -0.77 -29.08
N GLN A 69 -6.94 -1.76 -28.76
CA GLN A 69 -7.06 -2.31 -27.41
C GLN A 69 -5.85 -3.18 -27.04
N GLU A 70 -5.36 -4.00 -27.97
CA GLU A 70 -4.14 -4.79 -27.78
C GLU A 70 -2.91 -3.92 -27.55
N VAL A 71 -2.73 -2.86 -28.33
CA VAL A 71 -1.65 -1.88 -28.14
C VAL A 71 -1.74 -1.24 -26.75
N LEU A 72 -2.94 -0.89 -26.31
CA LEU A 72 -3.14 -0.28 -25.00
C LEU A 72 -2.84 -1.25 -23.84
N GLN A 73 -3.25 -2.51 -23.97
CA GLN A 73 -2.92 -3.57 -23.00
C GLN A 73 -1.41 -3.84 -22.95
N ALA A 74 -0.74 -3.87 -24.10
CA ALA A 74 0.72 -3.97 -24.19
C ALA A 74 1.41 -2.83 -23.44
N GLN A 75 1.00 -1.58 -23.71
CA GLN A 75 1.53 -0.40 -23.02
C GLN A 75 1.25 -0.43 -21.51
N GLN A 76 0.06 -0.87 -21.09
CA GLN A 76 -0.29 -1.04 -19.69
C GLN A 76 0.66 -2.04 -19.00
N PHE A 77 0.94 -3.19 -19.64
CA PHE A 77 1.87 -4.18 -19.09
C PHE A 77 3.30 -3.67 -19.04
N GLN A 78 3.78 -2.95 -20.06
CA GLN A 78 5.09 -2.29 -20.01
C GLN A 78 5.19 -1.28 -18.85
N CYS A 79 4.16 -0.45 -18.66
CA CYS A 79 4.12 0.51 -17.56
C CYS A 79 4.12 -0.21 -16.21
N PHE A 80 3.38 -1.30 -16.09
CA PHE A 80 3.35 -2.14 -14.89
C PHE A 80 4.71 -2.79 -14.59
N ALA A 81 5.41 -3.31 -15.60
CA ALA A 81 6.77 -3.84 -15.45
C ALA A 81 7.73 -2.78 -14.90
N ARG A 82 7.71 -1.57 -15.47
CA ARG A 82 8.49 -0.42 -14.95
C ARG A 82 8.11 -0.04 -13.52
N LEU A 83 6.81 -0.04 -13.20
CA LEU A 83 6.33 0.25 -11.84
C LEU A 83 6.81 -0.82 -10.84
N SER A 84 6.91 -2.08 -11.27
CA SER A 84 7.39 -3.20 -10.45
C SER A 84 8.87 -3.06 -10.07
N ARG A 85 9.67 -2.33 -10.86
CA ARG A 85 11.03 -1.95 -10.44
C ARG A 85 11.02 -0.96 -9.28
N ILE A 86 10.11 0.02 -9.32
CA ILE A 86 9.93 0.96 -8.20
C ILE A 86 9.44 0.21 -6.95
N ALA A 87 8.56 -0.79 -7.11
CA ALA A 87 8.12 -1.64 -6.02
C ALA A 87 9.30 -2.38 -5.34
N ASP A 88 10.24 -2.89 -6.13
CA ASP A 88 11.45 -3.53 -5.62
C ASP A 88 12.37 -2.58 -4.86
N GLU A 89 12.56 -1.37 -5.37
CA GLU A 89 13.32 -0.31 -4.68
C GLU A 89 12.64 0.08 -3.36
N VAL A 90 11.32 0.29 -3.36
CA VAL A 90 10.53 0.53 -2.14
C VAL A 90 10.73 -0.61 -1.14
N GLN A 91 10.71 -1.85 -1.61
CA GLN A 91 10.94 -3.00 -0.75
C GLN A 91 12.35 -3.00 -0.15
N HIS A 92 13.38 -2.81 -0.97
CA HIS A 92 14.77 -2.80 -0.52
C HIS A 92 15.07 -1.66 0.46
N ASP A 93 14.67 -0.44 0.11
CA ASP A 93 15.05 0.77 0.83
C ASP A 93 14.23 1.02 2.08
N LEU A 94 12.98 0.56 2.14
CA LEU A 94 12.06 0.84 3.24
C LEU A 94 11.60 -0.39 4.04
N TYR A 95 11.66 -1.59 3.46
CA TYR A 95 11.05 -2.80 4.05
C TYR A 95 12.02 -3.98 4.23
N ALA A 96 13.22 -3.97 3.64
CA ALA A 96 14.24 -4.96 3.96
C ALA A 96 14.56 -4.91 5.46
N LEU A 97 14.88 -6.05 6.07
CA LEU A 97 15.06 -6.17 7.52
C LEU A 97 15.99 -5.08 8.10
N ARG A 98 17.17 -4.91 7.50
CA ARG A 98 18.16 -3.91 7.93
C ARG A 98 17.65 -2.48 7.74
N SER A 99 17.03 -2.20 6.60
CA SER A 99 16.45 -0.89 6.29
C SER A 99 15.32 -0.55 7.27
N ALA A 100 14.39 -1.48 7.49
CA ALA A 100 13.28 -1.30 8.41
C ALA A 100 13.74 -1.05 9.86
N GLN A 101 14.76 -1.79 10.33
CA GLN A 101 15.34 -1.58 11.66
C GLN A 101 15.99 -0.19 11.78
N ARG A 102 16.84 0.18 10.81
CA ARG A 102 17.54 1.47 10.79
C ARG A 102 16.57 2.66 10.76
N LEU A 103 15.51 2.54 9.96
CA LEU A 103 14.55 3.62 9.73
C LEU A 103 13.45 3.71 10.82
N SER A 104 13.21 2.63 11.58
CA SER A 104 12.05 2.51 12.49
C SER A 104 11.88 3.68 13.47
N SER A 105 12.98 4.21 14.00
CA SER A 105 12.99 5.31 14.98
C SER A 105 13.56 6.62 14.43
N ASN A 106 14.07 6.63 13.19
CA ASN A 106 14.75 7.79 12.59
C ASN A 106 13.90 8.39 11.46
N PHE A 107 13.09 9.39 11.81
CA PHE A 107 12.26 10.09 10.83
C PHE A 107 13.05 10.86 9.77
N SER A 108 14.13 11.52 10.16
CA SER A 108 14.95 12.30 9.21
C SER A 108 15.54 11.40 8.13
N GLU A 109 16.09 10.24 8.53
CA GLU A 109 16.62 9.25 7.60
C GLU A 109 15.53 8.56 6.79
N SER A 110 14.37 8.28 7.39
CA SER A 110 13.19 7.76 6.67
C SER A 110 12.74 8.72 5.57
N LEU A 111 12.66 10.01 5.88
CA LEU A 111 12.28 11.06 4.93
C LEU A 111 13.33 11.23 3.82
N LYS A 112 14.62 11.18 4.17
CA LYS A 112 15.73 11.22 3.20
C LYS A 112 15.67 10.04 2.24
N THR A 113 15.35 8.85 2.74
CA THR A 113 15.26 7.61 1.95
C THR A 113 14.00 7.57 1.08
N ALA A 114 12.86 8.03 1.60
CA ALA A 114 11.58 8.00 0.88
C ALA A 114 11.46 9.05 -0.23
N ARG A 115 12.13 10.21 -0.10
CA ARG A 115 12.04 11.31 -1.06
C ARG A 115 12.39 10.90 -2.51
N PRO A 116 13.52 10.23 -2.80
CA PRO A 116 13.83 9.78 -4.15
C PRO A 116 12.80 8.78 -4.68
N LEU A 117 12.24 7.92 -3.83
CA LEU A 117 11.20 6.96 -4.24
C LEU A 117 9.90 7.68 -4.65
N LEU A 118 9.47 8.69 -3.89
CA LEU A 118 8.31 9.52 -4.26
C LEU A 118 8.56 10.31 -5.55
N GLN A 119 9.77 10.80 -5.77
CA GLN A 119 10.16 11.48 -7.01
C GLN A 119 10.07 10.53 -8.21
N ARG A 120 10.68 9.34 -8.12
CA ARG A 120 10.62 8.33 -9.17
C ARG A 120 9.19 7.89 -9.49
N LEU A 121 8.36 7.73 -8.46
CA LEU A 121 6.95 7.37 -8.64
C LEU A 121 6.19 8.49 -9.37
N ARG A 122 6.41 9.75 -8.99
CA ARG A 122 5.83 10.91 -9.67
C ARG A 122 6.33 11.03 -11.12
N GLU A 123 7.62 10.85 -11.35
CA GLU A 123 8.23 10.85 -12.68
C GLU A 123 7.61 9.76 -13.55
N TRP A 124 7.49 8.54 -13.01
CA TRP A 124 6.79 7.45 -13.69
C TRP A 124 5.38 7.89 -14.10
N TYR A 125 4.60 8.49 -13.21
CA TYR A 125 3.23 8.97 -13.51
C TYR A 125 3.19 10.04 -14.61
N VAL A 126 4.11 11.00 -14.58
CA VAL A 126 4.19 12.08 -15.60
C VAL A 126 4.52 11.50 -16.98
N HIS A 127 5.32 10.44 -17.05
CA HIS A 127 5.68 9.79 -18.31
C HIS A 127 4.64 8.79 -18.83
N LEU A 128 3.50 8.59 -18.15
CA LEU A 128 2.43 7.75 -18.70
C LEU A 128 1.91 8.34 -20.02
N PRO A 129 1.70 7.51 -21.06
CA PRO A 129 0.95 7.89 -22.26
C PRO A 129 -0.42 8.47 -21.91
N ALA A 130 -0.90 9.45 -22.69
CA ALA A 130 -2.19 10.12 -22.44
C ALA A 130 -3.38 9.15 -22.26
N PRO A 131 -3.52 8.05 -23.03
CA PRO A 131 -4.59 7.08 -22.83
C PRO A 131 -4.53 6.34 -21.49
N LEU A 132 -3.35 6.24 -20.87
CA LEU A 132 -3.11 5.54 -19.62
C LEU A 132 -3.18 6.46 -18.38
N ARG A 133 -3.29 7.78 -18.57
CA ARG A 133 -3.41 8.73 -17.46
C ARG A 133 -4.82 8.71 -16.90
N LEU A 134 -4.94 8.91 -15.57
CA LEU A 134 -6.22 9.02 -14.89
C LEU A 134 -6.86 10.38 -15.25
N HIS A 135 -7.50 10.47 -16.41
CA HIS A 135 -8.39 11.59 -16.71
C HIS A 135 -9.69 11.43 -15.91
N ASP A 136 -10.28 12.55 -15.50
CA ASP A 136 -11.56 12.59 -14.79
C ASP A 136 -12.59 11.86 -15.67
N ARG A 137 -12.84 10.59 -15.34
CA ARG A 137 -13.80 9.71 -16.03
C ARG A 137 -15.21 10.22 -15.70
N LEU A 138 -15.58 11.38 -16.23
CA LEU A 138 -16.92 11.93 -16.11
C LEU A 138 -17.93 11.07 -16.89
N PHE A 139 -17.45 10.24 -17.82
CA PHE A 139 -18.27 9.32 -18.60
C PHE A 139 -17.49 8.01 -18.79
N ALA A 140 -17.70 7.04 -17.89
CA ALA A 140 -17.39 5.65 -18.22
C ALA A 140 -18.26 5.26 -19.43
N SER A 141 -17.65 4.66 -20.46
CA SER A 141 -18.40 4.14 -21.60
C SER A 141 -19.51 3.22 -21.08
N ILE A 142 -20.76 3.49 -21.47
CA ILE A 142 -21.97 2.76 -21.08
C ILE A 142 -21.84 1.26 -21.40
N ASP A 143 -20.99 0.93 -22.37
CA ASP A 143 -20.81 -0.42 -22.89
C ASP A 143 -19.78 -1.26 -22.09
N GLY A 144 -19.12 -0.68 -21.07
CA GLY A 144 -18.14 -1.42 -20.25
C GLY A 144 -16.87 -1.86 -20.99
N THR A 145 -16.71 -1.47 -22.26
CA THR A 145 -15.60 -1.80 -23.18
C THR A 145 -14.38 -0.89 -23.04
N GLY A 146 -14.38 0.01 -22.06
CA GLY A 146 -13.24 0.89 -21.79
C GLY A 146 -12.03 0.15 -21.18
N PRO A 147 -10.81 0.62 -21.41
CA PRO A 147 -9.60 -0.01 -20.88
C PRO A 147 -9.57 0.01 -19.34
N GLN A 148 -9.25 -1.15 -18.78
CA GLN A 148 -9.23 -1.45 -17.34
C GLN A 148 -7.93 -0.93 -16.70
N LEU A 149 -7.75 0.39 -16.73
CA LEU A 149 -6.56 1.09 -16.21
C LEU A 149 -6.55 1.18 -14.68
N THR A 150 -7.68 0.84 -14.06
CA THR A 150 -7.92 0.97 -12.64
C THR A 150 -6.93 0.15 -11.82
N CYS A 151 -6.55 -1.06 -12.27
CA CYS A 151 -5.57 -1.88 -11.58
C CYS A 151 -4.16 -1.25 -11.61
N LEU A 152 -3.77 -0.58 -12.70
CA LEU A 152 -2.47 0.12 -12.80
C LEU A 152 -2.42 1.32 -11.85
N HIS A 153 -3.48 2.14 -11.80
CA HIS A 153 -3.57 3.26 -10.86
C HIS A 153 -3.68 2.81 -9.40
N PHE A 154 -4.33 1.67 -9.17
CA PHE A 154 -4.35 1.02 -7.87
C PHE A 154 -2.94 0.63 -7.43
N ALA A 155 -2.17 -0.03 -8.30
CA ALA A 155 -0.78 -0.40 -8.04
C ALA A 155 0.08 0.85 -7.73
N TYR A 156 -0.04 1.91 -8.53
CA TYR A 156 0.65 3.19 -8.30
C TYR A 156 0.34 3.76 -6.91
N THR A 157 -0.94 3.87 -6.57
CA THR A 157 -1.37 4.45 -5.28
C THR A 157 -1.01 3.54 -4.11
N LEU A 158 -0.97 2.22 -4.34
CA LEU A 158 -0.54 1.25 -3.34
C LEU A 158 0.96 1.42 -2.98
N LEU A 159 1.83 1.77 -3.94
CA LEU A 159 3.23 2.09 -3.61
C LEU A 159 3.35 3.37 -2.78
N GLU A 160 2.55 4.40 -3.06
CA GLU A 160 2.50 5.58 -2.19
C GLU A 160 2.06 5.19 -0.77
N VAL A 161 1.05 4.31 -0.65
CA VAL A 161 0.62 3.78 0.66
C VAL A 161 1.78 3.09 1.38
N PHE A 162 2.59 2.27 0.70
CA PHE A 162 3.78 1.67 1.31
C PHE A 162 4.81 2.72 1.73
N ILE A 163 5.11 3.70 0.87
CA ILE A 163 6.10 4.73 1.18
C ILE A 163 5.65 5.56 2.39
N PHE A 164 4.39 6.02 2.42
CA PHE A 164 3.85 6.76 3.56
C PHE A 164 3.75 5.89 4.81
N ARG A 165 3.35 4.62 4.69
CA ARG A 165 3.34 3.68 5.82
C ARG A 165 4.73 3.53 6.44
N ALA A 166 5.80 3.51 5.65
CA ALA A 166 7.17 3.51 6.15
C ALA A 166 7.52 4.82 6.88
N LEU A 167 7.14 5.97 6.30
CA LEU A 167 7.37 7.28 6.88
C LEU A 167 6.61 7.53 8.19
N LEU A 168 5.47 6.87 8.40
CA LEU A 168 4.68 6.99 9.63
C LEU A 168 5.24 6.16 10.79
N ARG A 169 6.08 5.13 10.54
CA ARG A 169 6.64 4.26 11.61
C ARG A 169 7.31 5.01 12.77
N PRO A 170 8.13 6.05 12.53
CA PRO A 170 8.83 6.76 13.60
C PRO A 170 7.98 7.84 14.27
N ILE A 171 6.76 8.11 13.78
CA ILE A 171 5.94 9.26 14.21
C ILE A 171 5.30 9.01 15.59
N VAL A 172 4.84 7.79 15.84
CA VAL A 172 4.28 7.39 17.14
C VAL A 172 5.06 6.17 17.62
N ARG A 173 5.80 6.31 18.73
CA ARG A 173 6.55 5.18 19.29
C ARG A 173 5.54 4.16 19.81
N SER A 174 5.66 2.92 19.37
CA SER A 174 5.05 1.82 20.10
C SER A 174 5.68 1.75 21.49
N ALA A 175 4.89 1.38 22.50
CA ALA A 175 5.43 1.05 23.82
C ALA A 175 6.55 0.02 23.66
N THR A 176 7.57 0.10 24.52
CA THR A 176 8.68 -0.87 24.52
C THR A 176 8.08 -2.28 24.58
N PRO A 177 8.36 -3.17 23.61
CA PRO A 177 7.78 -4.50 23.61
C PRO A 177 8.15 -5.21 24.92
N PRO A 178 7.23 -5.99 25.52
CA PRO A 178 7.52 -6.77 26.70
C PRO A 178 8.79 -7.61 26.47
N PRO A 179 9.69 -7.71 27.45
CA PRO A 179 10.90 -8.53 27.30
C PRO A 179 10.50 -9.97 26.95
N LEU A 180 11.02 -10.48 25.83
CA LEU A 180 10.68 -11.81 25.29
C LEU A 180 11.31 -12.97 26.07
N PHE A 181 12.18 -12.67 27.04
CA PHE A 181 12.83 -13.63 27.91
C PHE A 181 12.68 -13.17 29.37
N GLU A 182 12.13 -14.04 30.22
CA GLU A 182 12.48 -14.02 31.64
C GLU A 182 13.97 -14.34 31.70
N VAL A 183 14.79 -13.32 31.91
CA VAL A 183 16.18 -13.54 32.32
C VAL A 183 16.09 -14.36 33.59
N THR A 184 16.51 -15.63 33.53
CA THR A 184 16.58 -16.49 34.71
C THR A 184 17.56 -15.83 35.67
N GLU A 185 17.03 -15.11 36.66
CA GLU A 185 17.82 -14.36 37.63
C GLU A 185 18.62 -15.34 38.49
N ALA A 186 19.94 -15.36 38.32
CA ALA A 186 20.83 -15.70 39.40
C ALA A 186 20.85 -14.51 40.38
N SER A 187 19.95 -14.56 41.35
CA SER A 187 19.98 -13.85 42.65
C SER A 187 20.45 -12.39 42.67
N THR A 188 19.51 -11.44 42.77
CA THR A 188 19.72 -10.15 43.48
C THR A 188 18.42 -9.70 44.17
N ASN A 189 18.13 -10.30 45.32
CA ASN A 189 16.89 -10.15 46.12
C ASN A 189 16.70 -8.80 46.83
N PHE A 190 17.07 -7.68 46.21
CA PHE A 190 16.72 -6.34 46.75
C PHE A 190 16.29 -5.36 45.65
N THR A 191 16.86 -5.48 44.46
CA THR A 191 16.48 -4.67 43.29
C THR A 191 15.15 -5.12 42.69
N THR A 192 14.88 -6.42 42.64
CA THR A 192 13.65 -6.98 42.05
C THR A 192 12.41 -6.63 42.89
N ALA A 193 12.52 -6.71 44.22
CA ALA A 193 11.42 -6.35 45.13
C ALA A 193 11.14 -4.83 45.16
N LEU A 194 12.18 -3.99 45.06
CA LEU A 194 12.01 -2.55 44.95
C LEU A 194 11.42 -2.18 43.57
N ASN A 195 11.86 -2.84 42.50
CA ASN A 195 11.30 -2.65 41.16
C ASN A 195 9.84 -3.08 41.09
N ASP A 196 9.46 -4.22 41.67
CA ASP A 196 8.06 -4.67 41.76
C ASP A 196 7.21 -3.72 42.61
N TYR A 197 7.76 -3.18 43.70
CA TYR A 197 7.05 -2.21 44.53
C TYR A 197 6.91 -0.84 43.84
N ILE A 198 7.91 -0.41 43.06
CA ILE A 198 7.83 0.77 42.18
C ILE A 198 6.80 0.54 41.08
N PHE A 199 6.75 -0.66 40.49
CA PHE A 199 5.77 -1.05 39.46
C PHE A 199 4.33 -1.13 39.99
N HIS A 200 4.17 -1.37 41.30
CA HIS A 200 2.87 -1.42 41.97
C HIS A 200 2.44 -0.10 42.63
N ILE A 201 3.37 0.78 43.04
CA ILE A 201 3.06 2.12 43.59
C ILE A 201 2.83 3.14 42.49
N MET A 202 3.58 3.04 41.39
CA MET A 202 3.16 3.71 40.18
C MET A 202 1.93 2.95 39.70
N GLU A 203 0.73 3.50 39.88
CA GLU A 203 -0.31 3.27 38.86
C GLU A 203 0.42 3.35 37.53
N PRO A 204 0.29 2.37 36.62
CA PRO A 204 1.02 2.42 35.37
C PRO A 204 0.61 3.74 34.76
N ASP A 205 1.50 4.74 34.82
CA ASP A 205 1.36 5.97 34.10
C ASP A 205 1.28 5.44 32.68
N GLU A 206 0.04 5.38 32.20
CA GLU A 206 -0.37 5.00 30.88
C GLU A 206 0.59 5.80 30.01
N ILE A 207 1.66 5.17 29.50
CA ILE A 207 2.64 5.88 28.68
C ILE A 207 1.86 6.24 27.43
N GLU A 208 1.22 7.42 27.50
CA GLU A 208 0.33 7.88 26.46
C GLU A 208 1.18 7.89 25.20
N PRO A 209 0.68 7.37 24.06
CA PRO A 209 1.44 7.34 22.83
C PRO A 209 1.66 8.79 22.40
N THR A 210 2.70 9.39 22.94
CA THR A 210 3.11 10.74 22.64
C THR A 210 3.84 10.68 21.31
N PRO A 211 3.49 11.58 20.37
CA PRO A 211 4.16 11.59 19.09
C PRO A 211 5.66 11.81 19.34
N ALA A 212 6.48 10.94 18.75
CA ALA A 212 7.94 10.94 18.91
C ALA A 212 8.59 12.19 18.30
N ILE A 213 7.82 12.87 17.46
CA ILE A 213 8.17 14.04 16.68
C ILE A 213 7.12 15.09 17.01
N ASP A 214 7.55 16.33 17.20
CA ASP A 214 6.61 17.42 17.36
C ASP A 214 5.76 17.59 16.06
N LEU A 215 4.50 17.19 16.14
CA LEU A 215 3.49 17.32 15.09
C LEU A 215 2.54 18.49 15.35
N SER A 216 2.77 19.27 16.42
CA SER A 216 1.96 20.46 16.73
C SER A 216 2.14 21.55 15.68
N ASN A 217 3.30 21.61 15.05
CA ASN A 217 3.55 22.46 13.89
C ASN A 217 3.06 21.75 12.61
N GLU A 218 1.86 22.07 12.15
CA GLU A 218 1.31 21.57 10.88
C GLU A 218 2.24 21.85 9.68
N ASN A 219 3.06 22.90 9.75
CA ASN A 219 4.03 23.27 8.72
C ASN A 219 5.38 22.51 8.85
N GLY A 220 5.54 21.72 9.92
CA GLY A 220 6.70 20.86 10.11
C GLY A 220 6.71 19.67 9.15
N ALA A 221 7.89 19.09 8.92
CA ALA A 221 8.04 17.95 8.01
C ALA A 221 7.18 16.74 8.40
N GLY A 222 6.97 16.50 9.71
CA GLY A 222 6.08 15.44 10.22
C GLY A 222 4.61 15.69 9.87
N GLY A 223 4.11 16.91 10.12
CA GLY A 223 2.74 17.31 9.78
C GLY A 223 2.46 17.23 8.28
N ALA A 224 3.40 17.70 7.45
CA ALA A 224 3.31 17.60 5.99
C ALA A 224 3.26 16.14 5.50
N VAL A 225 4.07 15.25 6.08
CA VAL A 225 4.04 13.81 5.76
C VAL A 225 2.72 13.18 6.16
N LEU A 226 2.20 13.48 7.35
CA LEU A 226 0.90 12.97 7.80
C LEU A 226 -0.22 13.47 6.88
N LYS A 227 -0.20 14.74 6.51
CA LYS A 227 -1.19 15.29 5.58
C LYS A 227 -1.12 14.63 4.20
N ALA A 228 0.09 14.39 3.69
CA ALA A 228 0.29 13.67 2.44
C ALA A 228 -0.21 12.21 2.54
N ALA A 229 -0.02 11.55 3.68
CA ALA A 229 -0.53 10.21 3.95
C ALA A 229 -2.07 10.17 3.99
N GLU A 230 -2.72 11.12 4.65
CA GLU A 230 -4.19 11.29 4.62
C GLU A 230 -4.70 11.51 3.19
N ASN A 231 -4.04 12.36 2.42
CA ASN A 231 -4.38 12.63 1.02
C ASN A 231 -4.20 11.39 0.14
N CYS A 232 -3.17 10.57 0.41
CA CYS A 232 -2.95 9.28 -0.26
C CYS A 232 -4.10 8.31 0.03
N ALA A 233 -4.51 8.19 1.30
CA ALA A 233 -5.67 7.37 1.69
C ALA A 233 -6.96 7.87 1.02
N ALA A 234 -7.20 9.18 1.00
CA ALA A 234 -8.36 9.79 0.33
C ALA A 234 -8.34 9.54 -1.20
N LYS A 235 -7.16 9.57 -1.83
CA LYS A 235 -7.01 9.23 -3.24
C LYS A 235 -7.40 7.78 -3.52
N MET A 236 -6.94 6.83 -2.71
CA MET A 236 -7.32 5.43 -2.83
C MET A 236 -8.82 5.21 -2.60
N LEU A 237 -9.41 5.89 -1.61
CA LEU A 237 -10.85 5.88 -1.38
C LEU A 237 -11.63 6.36 -2.61
N ARG A 238 -11.25 7.50 -3.20
CA ARG A 238 -11.90 8.04 -4.41
C ARG A 238 -11.76 7.10 -5.60
N LEU A 239 -10.61 6.45 -5.75
CA LEU A 239 -10.40 5.45 -6.80
C LEU A 239 -11.43 4.33 -6.67
N VAL A 240 -11.59 3.74 -5.48
CA VAL A 240 -12.55 2.65 -5.22
C VAL A 240 -14.00 3.09 -5.33
N MET A 241 -14.34 4.28 -4.82
CA MET A 241 -15.70 4.82 -4.92
C MET A 241 -16.12 5.11 -6.37
N ARG A 242 -15.17 5.37 -7.27
CA ARG A 242 -15.42 5.66 -8.69
C ARG A 242 -15.34 4.41 -9.59
N MET A 243 -15.05 3.23 -9.05
CA MET A 243 -15.01 2.00 -9.85
C MET A 243 -16.40 1.67 -10.37
N ALA A 244 -16.51 1.50 -11.68
CA ALA A 244 -17.71 0.97 -12.32
C ALA A 244 -17.70 -0.56 -12.29
N TYR A 245 -18.83 -1.19 -12.59
CA TYR A 245 -18.91 -2.65 -12.70
C TYR A 245 -17.90 -3.23 -13.70
N SER A 246 -17.66 -2.56 -14.82
CA SER A 246 -16.66 -2.96 -15.82
C SER A 246 -15.22 -2.94 -15.28
N ASP A 247 -14.90 -2.05 -14.35
CA ASP A 247 -13.60 -2.05 -13.67
C ASP A 247 -13.47 -3.25 -12.72
N LEU A 248 -14.56 -3.61 -12.03
CA LEU A 248 -14.60 -4.70 -11.06
C LEU A 248 -14.57 -6.08 -11.71
N ALA A 249 -15.28 -6.25 -12.82
CA ALA A 249 -15.29 -7.47 -13.63
C ALA A 249 -14.04 -7.62 -14.51
N GLY A 250 -13.23 -6.56 -14.61
CA GLY A 250 -12.02 -6.52 -15.42
C GLY A 250 -10.83 -7.26 -14.82
N TYR A 251 -9.68 -7.12 -15.49
CA TYR A 251 -8.41 -7.67 -15.05
C TYR A 251 -7.90 -6.97 -13.78
N TRP A 252 -7.52 -7.80 -12.80
CA TRP A 252 -6.83 -7.39 -11.59
C TRP A 252 -5.61 -8.28 -11.37
N PHE A 253 -4.53 -7.69 -10.86
CA PHE A 253 -3.34 -8.46 -10.49
C PHE A 253 -3.69 -9.48 -9.42
N SER A 254 -3.02 -10.64 -9.44
CA SER A 254 -3.39 -11.77 -8.57
C SER A 254 -3.22 -11.47 -7.07
N TRP A 255 -2.41 -10.47 -6.72
CA TRP A 255 -2.17 -9.98 -5.35
C TRP A 255 -3.09 -8.83 -4.92
N SER A 256 -3.99 -8.34 -5.80
CA SER A 256 -4.81 -7.14 -5.55
C SER A 256 -5.67 -7.26 -4.29
N ARG A 257 -6.17 -8.47 -4.00
CA ARG A 257 -6.92 -8.77 -2.76
C ARG A 257 -6.12 -8.44 -1.50
N THR A 258 -4.82 -8.76 -1.48
CA THR A 258 -3.92 -8.39 -0.39
C THR A 258 -3.66 -6.88 -0.40
N GLY A 259 -3.55 -6.27 -1.59
CA GLY A 259 -3.43 -4.82 -1.73
C GLY A 259 -4.57 -4.05 -1.05
N PHE A 260 -5.82 -4.44 -1.27
CA PHE A 260 -6.97 -3.80 -0.62
C PHE A 260 -6.91 -3.95 0.91
N ALA A 261 -6.49 -5.13 1.38
CA ALA A 261 -6.31 -5.37 2.81
C ALA A 261 -5.18 -4.51 3.41
N THR A 262 -4.10 -4.29 2.67
CA THR A 262 -3.01 -3.39 3.07
C THR A 262 -3.48 -1.94 3.18
N VAL A 263 -4.30 -1.47 2.24
CA VAL A 263 -4.92 -0.14 2.31
C VAL A 263 -5.81 -0.01 3.55
N SER A 264 -6.65 -1.02 3.85
CA SER A 264 -7.43 -1.02 5.09
C SER A 264 -6.55 -0.90 6.33
N SER A 265 -5.46 -1.67 6.41
CA SER A 265 -4.51 -1.59 7.51
C SER A 265 -3.77 -0.25 7.58
N PHE A 266 -3.57 0.43 6.45
CA PHE A 266 -3.00 1.78 6.41
C PHE A 266 -3.99 2.84 6.89
N MET A 267 -5.26 2.78 6.50
CA MET A 267 -6.27 3.71 7.00
C MET A 267 -6.51 3.53 8.51
N LEU A 268 -6.50 2.29 9.01
CA LEU A 268 -6.53 2.02 10.43
C LEU A 268 -5.28 2.55 11.15
N LEU A 269 -4.10 2.43 10.55
CA LEU A 269 -2.86 3.00 11.10
C LEU A 269 -3.00 4.51 11.31
N LEU A 270 -3.53 5.24 10.32
CA LEU A 270 -3.78 6.69 10.43
C LEU A 270 -4.73 7.05 11.58
N LEU A 271 -5.70 6.19 11.89
CA LEU A 271 -6.64 6.40 12.99
C LEU A 271 -6.00 6.09 14.35
N VAL A 272 -5.39 4.91 14.48
CA VAL A 272 -4.79 4.43 15.73
C VAL A 272 -3.62 5.31 16.15
N GLN A 273 -2.85 5.82 15.19
CA GLN A 273 -1.67 6.68 15.43
C GLN A 273 -1.96 8.16 15.16
N ALA A 274 -3.23 8.58 15.17
CA ALA A 274 -3.54 9.99 14.97
C ALA A 274 -2.91 10.83 16.09
N PRO A 275 -2.16 11.91 15.79
CA PRO A 275 -1.44 12.67 16.81
C PRO A 275 -2.30 13.69 17.55
N SER A 276 -3.49 14.01 17.02
CA SER A 276 -4.45 14.91 17.65
C SER A 276 -5.87 14.43 17.42
N LYS A 277 -6.80 14.96 18.21
CA LYS A 277 -8.24 14.68 18.08
C LYS A 277 -8.76 14.96 16.67
N ASP A 278 -8.36 16.08 16.07
CA ASP A 278 -8.77 16.46 14.71
C ASP A 278 -8.30 15.46 13.65
N HIS A 279 -7.05 14.99 13.76
CA HIS A 279 -6.54 13.94 12.89
C HIS A 279 -7.30 12.63 13.10
N ALA A 280 -7.64 12.28 14.35
CA ALA A 280 -8.41 11.09 14.66
C ALA A 280 -9.81 11.13 14.03
N ILE A 281 -10.52 12.27 14.12
CA ILE A 281 -11.84 12.47 13.49
C ILE A 281 -11.74 12.31 11.97
N ARG A 282 -10.74 12.91 11.32
CA ARG A 282 -10.51 12.79 9.87
C ARG A 282 -10.21 11.35 9.46
N ALA A 283 -9.29 10.68 10.14
CA ALA A 283 -8.92 9.29 9.86
C ALA A 283 -10.10 8.34 10.09
N ARG A 284 -10.90 8.56 11.14
CA ARG A 284 -12.13 7.81 11.41
C ARG A 284 -13.13 7.93 10.27
N ARG A 285 -13.35 9.14 9.76
CA ARG A 285 -14.20 9.38 8.59
C ARG A 285 -13.67 8.65 7.35
N LEU A 286 -12.36 8.65 7.13
CA LEU A 286 -11.75 7.89 6.03
C LEU A 286 -11.99 6.38 6.18
N VAL A 287 -11.76 5.81 7.36
CA VAL A 287 -12.01 4.37 7.63
C VAL A 287 -13.49 4.03 7.41
N HIS A 288 -14.39 4.88 7.88
CA HIS A 288 -15.83 4.67 7.71
C HIS A 288 -16.25 4.69 6.22
N MET A 289 -15.84 5.72 5.48
CA MET A 289 -16.13 5.84 4.05
C MET A 289 -15.49 4.72 3.24
N TRP A 290 -14.27 4.31 3.59
CA TRP A 290 -13.58 3.18 2.98
C TRP A 290 -14.32 1.87 3.19
N ARG A 291 -14.76 1.59 4.42
CA ARG A 291 -15.58 0.41 4.70
C ARG A 291 -16.88 0.42 3.90
N GLN A 292 -17.58 1.56 3.83
CA GLN A 292 -18.79 1.66 3.01
C GLN A 292 -18.50 1.41 1.52
N ALA A 293 -17.42 1.99 1.00
CA ALA A 293 -17.01 1.80 -0.39
C ALA A 293 -16.70 0.33 -0.68
N LEU A 294 -15.93 -0.33 0.19
CA LEU A 294 -15.60 -1.75 0.05
C LEU A 294 -16.87 -2.63 0.07
N ARG A 295 -17.84 -2.35 0.96
CA ARG A 295 -19.09 -3.11 1.03
C ARG A 295 -19.89 -3.01 -0.26
N ARG A 296 -20.07 -1.79 -0.76
CA ARG A 296 -20.78 -1.54 -2.03
C ARG A 296 -20.11 -2.27 -3.19
N GLN A 297 -18.78 -2.20 -3.29
CA GLN A 297 -18.07 -2.84 -4.40
C GLN A 297 -17.93 -4.37 -4.24
N SER A 298 -18.01 -4.90 -3.01
CA SER A 298 -17.89 -6.36 -2.77
C SER A 298 -19.04 -7.18 -3.33
N GLU A 299 -20.19 -6.56 -3.57
CA GLU A 299 -21.33 -7.20 -4.26
C GLU A 299 -20.97 -7.55 -5.71
N GLY A 300 -20.10 -6.75 -6.35
CA GLY A 300 -19.65 -6.96 -7.73
C GLY A 300 -18.30 -7.68 -7.87
N SER A 301 -17.51 -7.81 -6.80
CA SER A 301 -16.19 -8.46 -6.86
C SER A 301 -15.69 -8.99 -5.52
N SER A 302 -15.09 -10.19 -5.52
CA SER A 302 -14.52 -10.81 -4.32
C SER A 302 -13.19 -10.21 -3.86
N LEU A 303 -12.61 -9.29 -4.64
CA LEU A 303 -11.30 -8.67 -4.35
C LEU A 303 -11.27 -7.93 -3.01
N MET A 304 -12.38 -7.31 -2.62
CA MET A 304 -12.49 -6.49 -1.41
C MET A 304 -12.78 -7.31 -0.15
N ASN A 305 -13.15 -8.60 -0.28
CA ASN A 305 -13.65 -9.40 0.84
C ASN A 305 -12.63 -9.57 1.97
N LEU A 306 -11.34 -9.75 1.64
CA LEU A 306 -10.30 -9.85 2.67
C LEU A 306 -10.16 -8.53 3.46
N ALA A 307 -10.25 -7.40 2.75
CA ALA A 307 -10.16 -6.08 3.35
C ALA A 307 -11.36 -5.81 4.26
N LEU A 308 -12.56 -6.23 3.85
CA LEU A 308 -13.78 -6.14 4.65
C LEU A 308 -13.73 -7.00 5.90
N VAL A 309 -13.37 -8.28 5.79
CA VAL A 309 -13.29 -9.18 6.95
C VAL A 309 -12.33 -8.64 8.01
N ARG A 310 -11.17 -8.10 7.60
CA ARG A 310 -10.21 -7.49 8.53
C ARG A 310 -10.74 -6.23 9.21
N LEU A 311 -11.44 -5.36 8.47
CA LEU A 311 -12.04 -4.15 9.05
C LEU A 311 -13.22 -4.46 9.96
N ASP A 312 -14.10 -5.37 9.55
CA ASP A 312 -15.28 -5.75 10.31
C ASP A 312 -14.88 -6.43 11.61
N GLY A 313 -13.90 -7.34 11.62
CA GLY A 313 -13.40 -7.94 12.86
C GLY A 313 -12.98 -6.91 13.91
N ILE A 314 -12.24 -5.87 13.49
CA ILE A 314 -11.82 -4.77 14.38
C ILE A 314 -12.99 -3.91 14.82
N TYR A 315 -13.95 -3.64 13.92
CA TYR A 315 -15.15 -2.87 14.25
C TYR A 315 -16.03 -3.59 15.29
N TRP A 316 -16.23 -4.91 15.14
CA TRP A 316 -17.07 -5.71 16.03
C TRP A 316 -16.47 -5.90 17.42
N THR A 317 -15.15 -6.13 17.50
CA THR A 317 -14.43 -6.30 18.76
C THR A 317 -14.16 -4.98 19.49
N GLY A 318 -14.25 -3.85 18.78
CA GLY A 318 -13.89 -2.53 19.30
C GLY A 318 -12.39 -2.25 19.15
N LEU A 319 -12.05 -1.06 18.65
CA LEU A 319 -10.66 -0.68 18.37
C LEU A 319 -9.80 -0.69 19.65
N CYS A 320 -10.37 -0.23 20.78
CA CYS A 320 -9.71 -0.18 22.08
C CYS A 320 -9.34 -1.55 22.66
N ARG A 321 -9.98 -2.65 22.20
CA ARG A 321 -9.64 -4.00 22.65
C ARG A 321 -8.41 -4.57 21.95
N ASN A 322 -8.11 -4.09 20.73
CA ASN A 322 -7.02 -4.61 19.91
C ASN A 322 -5.79 -3.69 19.89
N TYR A 323 -5.98 -2.40 20.18
CA TYR A 323 -4.93 -1.40 20.13
C TYR A 323 -4.95 -0.55 21.38
N TYR A 324 -3.76 -0.17 21.83
CA TYR A 324 -3.60 0.87 22.82
C TYR A 324 -3.81 2.23 22.15
N LEU A 325 -4.88 2.94 22.53
CA LEU A 325 -5.29 4.22 21.95
C LEU A 325 -4.99 5.35 22.94
N SER A 326 -4.49 6.48 22.43
CA SER A 326 -4.36 7.71 23.22
C SER A 326 -5.73 8.26 23.64
N LYS A 327 -5.75 9.13 24.65
CA LYS A 327 -7.00 9.69 25.18
C LYS A 327 -7.79 10.45 24.10
N HIS A 328 -7.11 11.28 23.32
CA HIS A 328 -7.77 12.06 22.25
C HIS A 328 -8.34 11.18 21.12
N VAL A 329 -7.76 10.00 20.86
CA VAL A 329 -8.32 9.06 19.89
C VAL A 329 -9.56 8.39 20.46
N LYS A 330 -9.56 8.00 21.75
CA LYS A 330 -10.75 7.46 22.43
C LYS A 330 -11.89 8.47 22.42
N GLU A 331 -11.63 9.72 22.79
CA GLU A 331 -12.63 10.80 22.74
C GLU A 331 -13.20 11.01 21.33
N ALA A 332 -12.35 10.98 20.30
CA ALA A 332 -12.78 11.09 18.91
C ALA A 332 -13.65 9.91 18.44
N LEU A 333 -13.54 8.73 19.07
CA LEU A 333 -14.39 7.58 18.79
C LEU A 333 -15.76 7.72 19.48
N ASP A 334 -15.79 8.25 20.71
CA ASP A 334 -16.98 8.31 21.56
C ASP A 334 -17.96 9.45 21.19
N GLU A 335 -17.48 10.53 20.57
CA GLU A 335 -18.27 11.73 20.21
C GLU A 335 -19.49 11.48 19.29
N THR A 336 -19.70 10.26 18.80
CA THR A 336 -20.86 9.89 17.94
C THR A 336 -21.78 8.85 18.55
N VAL A 337 -21.71 8.59 19.87
CA VAL A 337 -22.85 7.94 20.54
C VAL A 337 -24.03 8.91 20.71
N TYR A 338 -23.82 10.21 20.48
CA TYR A 338 -24.82 11.27 20.70
C TYR A 338 -25.10 12.19 19.49
N GLN A 339 -24.70 11.82 18.27
CA GLN A 339 -25.09 12.47 17.01
C GLN A 339 -25.35 11.41 15.94
#